data_AF-A0AAJ6H0J2-F1
#
_entry.id   AF-A0AAJ6H0J2-F1
#
_cell.length_a   1.000
_cell.length_b   1.000
_cell.length_c   1.000
_cell.angle_alpha   90.00
_cell.angle_beta   90.00
_cell.angle_gamma   90.00
#
_symmetry.space_group_name_H-M   'P 1'
#
loop_
_entity.id
_entity.type
_entity.pdbx_description
1 polymer ?
#
loop_
_entity_poly.entity_id
_entity_poly.type
_entity_poly.pdbx_seq_one_letter_code
_entity_poly.pdbx_strand_id
1 'polypeptide(L)'
;MTQKKKATSASTTNQIKGSVVKVVVSDDQGSWVQPNKDAIFFIDEDAFFPEIKFEITTQQPPPYTLTWLISWDAKVSGLAVSKARGSLKKEFSAKGQATLTEKTWKADLGQVLGGKLTVMIKAGTETFKRSVLIKGKNPSKEKVENYLATLNDVVGFDVIVEQESKFKNFIDFDDEPIVAFDNGYGMTQLTSPAPTYTQAWSWKENINGGSKLYQNKQKEAKGYLGAQNRTYTNDQLKLETWSRWNGGSYHVWDEKSNSWVRNGDITCDSKTGNIGWDMTRDVNSGKTEDELHKRDKDEYKNPPTSKDRKWKYTGVCYADHVESN
;
A
#
# COMPACT_ATOMS: atom_id res chain seq x y z
N MET A 1 21.99 -54.26 9.57
CA MET A 1 22.37 -53.21 8.62
C MET A 1 21.10 -52.71 7.94
N THR A 2 20.69 -51.48 8.26
CA THR A 2 19.41 -50.91 7.85
C THR A 2 19.57 -50.23 6.49
N GLN A 3 18.97 -50.79 5.44
CA GLN A 3 18.91 -50.13 4.13
C GLN A 3 17.83 -49.04 4.14
N LYS A 4 18.28 -47.78 4.06
CA LYS A 4 17.41 -46.61 3.85
C LYS A 4 16.79 -46.67 2.45
N LYS A 5 15.45 -46.79 2.37
CA LYS A 5 14.70 -46.53 1.14
C LYS A 5 14.86 -45.04 0.77
N LYS A 6 15.44 -44.80 -0.41
CA LYS A 6 15.62 -43.49 -1.03
C LYS A 6 14.25 -42.98 -1.50
N ALA A 7 13.80 -41.83 -1.01
CA ALA A 7 12.63 -41.15 -1.54
C ALA A 7 12.96 -40.55 -2.91
N THR A 8 12.21 -40.92 -3.93
CA THR A 8 12.26 -40.34 -5.29
C THR A 8 11.23 -39.22 -5.38
N SER A 9 11.65 -37.97 -5.13
CA SER A 9 10.94 -36.79 -5.63
C SER A 9 11.59 -36.34 -6.93
N ALA A 10 10.97 -36.70 -8.06
CA ALA A 10 11.35 -36.15 -9.35
C ALA A 10 10.65 -34.80 -9.53
N SER A 11 11.39 -33.70 -9.36
CA SER A 11 10.97 -32.36 -9.76
C SER A 11 11.27 -32.18 -11.24
N THR A 12 10.24 -32.02 -12.07
CA THR A 12 10.40 -31.52 -13.44
C THR A 12 10.34 -29.99 -13.41
N THR A 13 11.50 -29.35 -13.53
CA THR A 13 11.59 -27.90 -13.71
C THR A 13 11.16 -27.53 -15.13
N ASN A 14 10.18 -26.63 -15.25
CA ASN A 14 9.72 -26.11 -16.53
C ASN A 14 10.84 -25.23 -17.14
N GLN A 15 11.34 -25.58 -18.33
CA GLN A 15 12.47 -24.89 -18.97
C GLN A 15 12.06 -23.69 -19.83
N ILE A 16 10.83 -23.21 -19.72
CA ILE A 16 10.33 -22.07 -20.51
C ILE A 16 10.84 -20.75 -19.91
N LYS A 17 11.75 -20.10 -20.64
CA LYS A 17 12.26 -18.76 -20.33
C LYS A 17 11.08 -17.76 -20.29
N GLY A 18 10.80 -17.20 -19.12
CA GLY A 18 9.70 -16.23 -18.91
C GLY A 18 8.42 -16.81 -18.27
N SER A 19 8.41 -18.07 -17.87
CA SER A 19 7.33 -18.66 -17.07
C SER A 19 7.50 -18.32 -15.58
N VAL A 20 6.51 -17.64 -14.98
CA VAL A 20 6.47 -17.32 -13.55
C VAL A 20 5.56 -18.34 -12.84
N VAL A 21 5.80 -19.63 -13.04
CA VAL A 21 5.20 -20.63 -12.14
C VAL A 21 5.99 -20.57 -10.84
N LYS A 22 5.50 -19.79 -9.87
CA LYS A 22 5.98 -19.83 -8.50
C LYS A 22 5.62 -21.22 -7.97
N VAL A 23 6.59 -22.14 -7.99
CA VAL A 23 6.42 -23.47 -7.39
C VAL A 23 6.34 -23.26 -5.88
N VAL A 24 5.13 -23.07 -5.37
CA VAL A 24 4.87 -23.18 -3.94
C VAL A 24 4.87 -24.67 -3.66
N VAL A 25 5.96 -25.19 -3.09
CA VAL A 25 5.94 -26.53 -2.53
C VAL A 25 5.00 -26.46 -1.32
N SER A 26 3.73 -26.86 -1.52
CA SER A 26 2.81 -27.05 -0.42
C SER A 26 3.07 -28.42 0.19
N ASP A 27 3.58 -28.43 1.43
CA ASP A 27 3.66 -29.62 2.28
C ASP A 27 2.27 -29.97 2.83
N ASP A 28 1.28 -30.05 1.93
CA ASP A 28 -0.08 -30.40 2.30
C ASP A 28 -0.12 -31.87 2.74
N GLN A 29 -0.91 -32.16 3.77
CA GLN A 29 -0.98 -33.46 4.41
C GLN A 29 -2.44 -33.84 4.70
N GLY A 30 -2.74 -35.14 4.64
CA GLY A 30 -4.04 -35.70 4.97
C GLY A 30 -5.05 -35.57 3.83
N SER A 31 -6.21 -36.20 4.02
CA SER A 31 -7.32 -36.17 3.06
C SER A 31 -8.24 -34.98 3.34
N TRP A 32 -8.48 -34.16 2.31
CA TRP A 32 -9.31 -32.96 2.40
C TRP A 32 -10.47 -33.06 1.42
N VAL A 33 -11.65 -32.61 1.85
CA VAL A 33 -12.80 -32.40 0.97
C VAL A 33 -12.67 -31.04 0.27
N GLN A 34 -12.27 -30.00 1.01
CA GLN A 34 -12.07 -28.65 0.50
C GLN A 34 -11.18 -27.83 1.47
N PRO A 35 -10.55 -26.75 0.99
CA PRO A 35 -10.44 -26.36 -0.42
C PRO A 35 -9.44 -27.25 -1.18
N ASN A 36 -9.45 -27.13 -2.52
CA ASN A 36 -8.42 -27.76 -3.35
C ASN A 36 -7.02 -27.26 -2.97
N LYS A 37 -6.01 -28.10 -3.22
CA LYS A 37 -4.60 -27.72 -3.10
C LYS A 37 -4.33 -26.44 -3.90
N ASP A 38 -3.62 -25.50 -3.30
CA ASP A 38 -3.22 -24.23 -3.91
C ASP A 38 -4.39 -23.36 -4.43
N ALA A 39 -5.59 -23.56 -3.88
CA ALA A 39 -6.75 -22.74 -4.21
C ALA A 39 -6.48 -21.24 -3.94
N ILE A 40 -7.01 -20.40 -4.82
CA ILE A 40 -6.89 -18.94 -4.75
C ILE A 40 -8.25 -18.36 -4.38
N PHE A 41 -8.25 -17.48 -3.38
CA PHE A 41 -9.41 -16.71 -2.95
C PHE A 41 -9.10 -15.22 -3.04
N PHE A 42 -10.14 -14.39 -3.09
CA PHE A 42 -10.00 -12.95 -3.23
C PHE A 42 -10.74 -12.21 -2.11
N ILE A 43 -10.03 -11.30 -1.46
CA ILE A 43 -10.65 -10.15 -0.80
C ILE A 43 -11.33 -9.35 -1.91
N ASP A 44 -12.63 -9.13 -1.76
CA ASP A 44 -13.43 -8.52 -2.81
C ASP A 44 -13.24 -7.00 -2.92
N GLU A 45 -13.92 -6.40 -3.89
CA GLU A 45 -13.91 -4.96 -4.14
C GLU A 45 -14.49 -4.14 -2.99
N ASP A 46 -15.20 -4.75 -2.04
CA ASP A 46 -15.74 -4.11 -0.84
C ASP A 46 -14.85 -4.31 0.39
N ALA A 47 -13.64 -4.86 0.17
CA ALA A 47 -12.67 -5.23 1.19
C ALA A 47 -13.17 -6.29 2.18
N PHE A 48 -14.10 -7.16 1.78
CA PHE A 48 -14.51 -8.28 2.61
C PHE A 48 -13.59 -9.48 2.42
N PHE A 49 -13.29 -10.14 3.54
CA PHE A 49 -12.50 -11.37 3.53
C PHE A 49 -13.31 -12.50 2.86
N PRO A 50 -12.71 -13.32 1.98
CA PRO A 50 -13.43 -14.36 1.27
C PRO A 50 -13.98 -15.44 2.22
N GLU A 51 -15.11 -16.03 1.84
CA GLU A 51 -15.57 -17.25 2.50
C GLU A 51 -14.68 -18.43 2.07
N ILE A 52 -13.88 -18.94 3.02
CA ILE A 52 -13.02 -20.11 2.81
C ILE A 52 -13.44 -21.21 3.78
N LYS A 53 -13.94 -22.33 3.26
CA LYS A 53 -14.29 -23.49 4.07
C LYS A 53 -13.22 -24.57 3.96
N PHE A 54 -12.70 -24.97 5.10
CA PHE A 54 -11.76 -26.06 5.30
C PHE A 54 -12.52 -27.28 5.81
N GLU A 55 -12.34 -28.44 5.17
CA GLU A 55 -13.04 -29.68 5.56
C GLU A 55 -12.13 -30.89 5.34
N ILE A 56 -11.97 -31.68 6.41
CA ILE A 56 -11.10 -32.87 6.43
C ILE A 56 -11.90 -34.17 6.36
N THR A 57 -11.28 -35.22 5.83
CA THR A 57 -11.80 -36.58 5.88
C THR A 57 -11.06 -37.36 6.97
N THR A 58 -11.75 -37.66 8.07
CA THR A 58 -11.22 -38.46 9.20
C THR A 58 -12.31 -39.31 9.83
N GLN A 59 -11.91 -40.43 10.44
CA GLN A 59 -12.78 -41.24 11.31
C GLN A 59 -12.56 -40.96 12.80
N GLN A 60 -11.56 -40.13 13.14
CA GLN A 60 -11.27 -39.76 14.52
C GLN A 60 -12.42 -38.91 15.09
N PRO A 61 -12.90 -39.18 16.31
CA PRO A 61 -13.92 -38.36 16.94
C PRO A 61 -13.36 -36.97 17.31
N PRO A 62 -14.22 -35.93 17.42
CA PRO A 62 -13.83 -34.64 17.99
C PRO A 62 -13.48 -34.79 19.49
N PRO A 63 -12.79 -33.80 20.10
CA PRO A 63 -12.41 -32.51 19.55
C PRO A 63 -11.20 -32.56 18.62
N TYR A 64 -11.17 -31.64 17.65
CA TYR A 64 -10.01 -31.41 16.80
C TYR A 64 -9.28 -30.12 17.20
N THR A 65 -7.96 -30.14 17.18
CA THR A 65 -7.16 -28.93 17.38
C THR A 65 -6.86 -28.29 16.04
N LEU A 66 -7.30 -27.06 15.83
CA LEU A 66 -7.00 -26.27 14.66
C LEU A 66 -5.96 -25.20 15.01
N THR A 67 -4.96 -25.04 14.15
CA THR A 67 -4.06 -23.89 14.14
C THR A 67 -3.98 -23.33 12.73
N TRP A 68 -3.81 -22.02 12.60
CA TRP A 68 -3.63 -21.37 11.32
C TRP A 68 -2.51 -20.34 11.39
N LEU A 69 -1.83 -20.16 10.26
CA LEU A 69 -0.80 -19.15 10.03
C LEU A 69 -1.06 -18.52 8.67
N ILE A 70 -1.15 -17.20 8.62
CA ILE A 70 -1.16 -16.44 7.37
C ILE A 70 0.07 -15.56 7.30
N SER A 71 0.75 -15.54 6.16
CA SER A 71 1.94 -14.70 5.96
C SER A 71 2.03 -14.11 4.56
N TRP A 72 2.69 -12.95 4.46
CA TRP A 72 2.94 -12.24 3.22
C TRP A 72 4.28 -11.51 3.28
N ASP A 73 5.08 -11.71 2.25
CA ASP A 73 6.35 -11.04 2.04
C ASP A 73 6.10 -9.77 1.22
N ALA A 74 6.03 -8.63 1.88
CA ALA A 74 5.82 -7.34 1.23
C ALA A 74 7.05 -6.95 0.41
N LYS A 75 6.98 -7.17 -0.90
CA LYS A 75 8.05 -6.82 -1.85
C LYS A 75 7.63 -5.66 -2.74
N VAL A 76 8.61 -4.81 -3.08
CA VAL A 76 8.40 -3.63 -3.93
C VAL A 76 7.73 -4.02 -5.25
N SER A 77 6.70 -3.30 -5.67
CA SER A 77 6.07 -3.46 -7.00
C SER A 77 6.13 -2.20 -7.86
N GLY A 78 6.21 -1.01 -7.24
CA GLY A 78 5.93 0.23 -7.94
C GLY A 78 4.49 0.26 -8.51
N LEU A 79 4.15 1.35 -9.21
CA LEU A 79 2.85 1.46 -9.91
C LEU A 79 2.91 0.93 -11.36
N ALA A 80 4.10 0.94 -11.96
CA ALA A 80 4.31 0.37 -13.28
C ALA A 80 4.25 -1.16 -13.18
N VAL A 81 3.41 -1.79 -13.99
CA VAL A 81 3.24 -3.25 -14.05
C VAL A 81 4.58 -3.88 -14.46
N SER A 82 5.36 -4.31 -13.48
CA SER A 82 6.59 -5.08 -13.71
C SER A 82 6.32 -6.56 -13.42
N LYS A 83 6.89 -7.45 -14.24
CA LYS A 83 6.70 -8.90 -14.10
C LYS A 83 7.40 -9.49 -12.85
N ALA A 84 8.16 -8.69 -12.10
CA ALA A 84 8.92 -9.15 -10.95
C ALA A 84 8.86 -8.13 -9.82
N ARG A 85 8.44 -8.60 -8.64
CA ARG A 85 8.57 -7.85 -7.39
C ARG A 85 10.05 -7.64 -7.06
N GLY A 86 10.38 -6.44 -6.57
CA GLY A 86 11.70 -6.04 -6.13
C GLY A 86 12.07 -6.56 -4.74
N SER A 87 12.84 -5.76 -4.00
CA SER A 87 13.35 -6.15 -2.68
C SER A 87 12.24 -6.32 -1.64
N LEU A 88 12.49 -7.21 -0.68
CA LEU A 88 11.66 -7.39 0.51
C LEU A 88 11.73 -6.14 1.39
N LYS A 89 10.56 -5.64 1.80
CA LYS A 89 10.42 -4.51 2.73
C LYS A 89 10.03 -4.96 4.12
N LYS A 90 9.08 -5.89 4.20
CA LYS A 90 8.53 -6.37 5.47
C LYS A 90 7.94 -7.76 5.32
N GLU A 91 8.07 -8.58 6.36
CA GLU A 91 7.33 -9.82 6.49
C GLU A 91 6.16 -9.59 7.42
N PHE A 92 4.96 -9.87 6.93
CA PHE A 92 3.74 -9.84 7.73
C PHE A 92 3.33 -11.27 8.08
N SER A 93 2.90 -11.47 9.32
CA SER A 93 2.30 -12.74 9.72
C SER A 93 1.25 -12.55 10.80
N ALA A 94 0.24 -13.42 10.79
CA ALA A 94 -0.74 -13.57 11.85
C ALA A 94 -1.03 -15.05 12.04
N LYS A 95 -1.41 -15.44 13.25
CA LYS A 95 -1.69 -16.84 13.60
C LYS A 95 -2.81 -16.92 14.62
N GLY A 96 -3.47 -18.08 14.65
CA GLY A 96 -4.50 -18.36 15.63
C GLY A 96 -4.69 -19.86 15.83
N GLN A 97 -5.54 -20.18 16.79
CA GLN A 97 -5.88 -21.55 17.15
C GLN A 97 -7.33 -21.64 17.61
N ALA A 98 -7.93 -22.81 17.43
CA ALA A 98 -9.29 -23.11 17.87
C ALA A 98 -9.45 -24.59 18.16
N THR A 99 -10.52 -24.93 18.88
CA THR A 99 -10.99 -26.31 19.02
C THR A 99 -12.23 -26.48 18.17
N LEU A 100 -12.28 -27.53 17.35
CA LEU A 100 -13.43 -27.84 16.51
C LEU A 100 -14.17 -29.07 17.05
N THR A 101 -15.49 -29.02 16.98
CA THR A 101 -16.38 -30.16 17.22
C THR A 101 -16.84 -30.81 15.92
N GLU A 102 -16.60 -30.15 14.78
CA GLU A 102 -16.95 -30.62 13.45
C GLU A 102 -15.70 -30.75 12.58
N LYS A 103 -15.81 -31.54 11.50
CA LYS A 103 -14.72 -31.73 10.51
C LYS A 103 -14.52 -30.50 9.61
N THR A 104 -15.31 -29.45 9.83
CA THR A 104 -15.32 -28.23 9.04
C THR A 104 -14.88 -27.02 9.85
N TRP A 105 -14.25 -26.07 9.19
CA TRP A 105 -13.96 -24.75 9.72
C TRP A 105 -14.13 -23.72 8.60
N LYS A 106 -15.01 -22.74 8.82
CA LYS A 106 -15.05 -21.53 8.01
C LYS A 106 -13.96 -20.60 8.54
N ALA A 107 -13.04 -20.21 7.67
CA ALA A 107 -11.95 -19.34 8.05
C ALA A 107 -12.49 -18.01 8.58
N ASP A 108 -12.14 -17.70 9.82
CA ASP A 108 -12.37 -16.42 10.46
C ASP A 108 -11.06 -16.01 11.15
N LEU A 109 -10.41 -15.01 10.57
CA LEU A 109 -9.14 -14.48 11.07
C LEU A 109 -9.35 -13.25 11.96
N GLY A 110 -10.59 -12.77 12.12
CA GLY A 110 -10.94 -11.51 12.77
C GLY A 110 -10.43 -10.25 12.05
N GLN A 111 -9.78 -10.41 10.90
CA GLN A 111 -9.13 -9.34 10.13
C GLN A 111 -9.15 -9.68 8.63
N VAL A 112 -9.14 -8.63 7.79
CA VAL A 112 -9.01 -8.75 6.33
C VAL A 112 -7.52 -8.84 5.99
N LEU A 113 -7.04 -10.07 5.81
CA LEU A 113 -5.62 -10.37 5.56
C LEU A 113 -5.48 -11.20 4.27
N GLY A 114 -4.45 -10.92 3.48
CA GLY A 114 -4.10 -11.74 2.31
C GLY A 114 -2.80 -12.51 2.50
N GLY A 115 -2.28 -13.08 1.41
CA GLY A 115 -1.06 -13.89 1.42
C GLY A 115 -1.33 -15.38 1.51
N LYS A 116 -0.35 -16.14 2.00
CA LYS A 116 -0.42 -17.60 2.11
C LYS A 116 -1.04 -17.98 3.46
N LEU A 117 -2.28 -18.46 3.45
CA LEU A 117 -2.92 -19.04 4.62
C LEU A 117 -2.63 -20.54 4.67
N THR A 118 -2.10 -21.02 5.79
CA THR A 118 -1.85 -22.43 6.07
C THR A 118 -2.63 -22.85 7.30
N VAL A 119 -3.48 -23.86 7.13
CA VAL A 119 -4.30 -24.44 8.19
C VAL A 119 -3.75 -25.82 8.53
N MET A 120 -3.63 -26.09 9.83
CA MET A 120 -3.30 -27.40 10.35
C MET A 120 -4.39 -27.86 11.31
N ILE A 121 -4.91 -29.07 11.09
CA ILE A 121 -5.91 -29.70 11.96
C ILE A 121 -5.32 -31.01 12.48
N LYS A 122 -5.37 -31.21 13.79
CA LYS A 122 -5.01 -32.46 14.46
C LYS A 122 -6.28 -33.15 14.95
N ALA A 123 -6.45 -34.41 14.53
CA ALA A 123 -7.55 -35.26 14.93
C ALA A 123 -6.97 -36.56 15.49
N GLY A 124 -6.95 -36.72 16.82
CA GLY A 124 -6.24 -37.84 17.45
C GLY A 124 -4.76 -37.92 17.04
N THR A 125 -4.39 -39.00 16.36
CA THR A 125 -3.04 -39.21 15.80
C THR A 125 -2.88 -38.69 14.36
N GLU A 126 -3.96 -38.32 13.69
CA GLU A 126 -3.95 -37.81 12.32
C GLU A 126 -3.63 -36.30 12.30
N THR A 127 -2.88 -35.88 11.29
CA THR A 127 -2.55 -34.47 11.05
C THR A 127 -2.90 -34.13 9.60
N PHE A 128 -3.62 -33.02 9.46
CA PHE A 128 -4.03 -32.46 8.19
C PHE A 128 -3.38 -31.10 8.04
N LYS A 129 -2.82 -30.80 6.86
CA LYS A 129 -2.25 -29.50 6.51
C LYS A 129 -2.71 -29.09 5.13
N ARG A 130 -3.22 -27.87 4.99
CA ARG A 130 -3.64 -27.29 3.70
C ARG A 130 -3.22 -25.83 3.62
N SER A 131 -2.59 -25.46 2.52
CA SER A 131 -2.35 -24.07 2.17
C SER A 131 -3.27 -23.58 1.04
N VAL A 132 -3.64 -22.31 1.13
CA VAL A 132 -4.34 -21.54 0.09
C VAL A 132 -3.69 -20.17 -0.07
N LEU A 133 -3.94 -19.49 -1.19
CA LEU A 133 -3.53 -18.11 -1.41
C LEU A 133 -4.74 -17.18 -1.36
N ILE A 134 -4.59 -16.05 -0.68
CA ILE A 134 -5.59 -14.99 -0.59
C ILE A 134 -5.00 -13.76 -1.26
N LYS A 135 -5.70 -13.26 -2.27
CA LYS A 135 -5.35 -12.12 -3.11
C LYS A 135 -6.38 -10.99 -2.93
N GLY A 136 -6.16 -9.83 -3.54
CA GLY A 136 -7.08 -8.69 -3.43
C GLY A 136 -7.62 -8.20 -4.76
N LYS A 137 -8.85 -7.69 -4.77
CA LYS A 137 -9.43 -6.97 -5.90
C LYS A 137 -9.49 -5.48 -5.62
N ASN A 138 -9.10 -4.69 -6.62
CA ASN A 138 -9.21 -3.24 -6.55
C ASN A 138 -10.69 -2.83 -6.60
N PRO A 139 -11.15 -1.89 -5.76
CA PRO A 139 -12.46 -1.27 -5.94
C PRO A 139 -12.50 -0.43 -7.23
N SER A 140 -13.70 -0.09 -7.71
CA SER A 140 -13.86 0.97 -8.70
C SER A 140 -13.56 2.35 -8.09
N LYS A 141 -13.20 3.32 -8.93
CA LYS A 141 -13.05 4.74 -8.51
C LYS A 141 -14.28 5.23 -7.75
N GLU A 142 -15.46 4.99 -8.31
CA GLU A 142 -16.75 5.35 -7.71
C GLU A 142 -16.95 4.75 -6.30
N LYS A 143 -16.55 3.47 -6.09
CA LYS A 143 -16.64 2.85 -4.75
C LYS A 143 -15.74 3.55 -3.73
N VAL A 144 -14.55 3.96 -4.14
CA VAL A 144 -13.63 4.68 -3.25
C VAL A 144 -14.16 6.08 -2.94
N GLU A 145 -14.63 6.81 -3.95
CA GLU A 145 -15.22 8.15 -3.78
C GLU A 145 -16.45 8.11 -2.86
N ASN A 146 -17.34 7.14 -3.08
CA ASN A 146 -18.51 6.94 -2.22
C ASN A 146 -18.10 6.62 -0.78
N TYR A 147 -17.04 5.84 -0.57
CA TYR A 147 -16.53 5.57 0.78
C TYR A 147 -15.91 6.83 1.41
N LEU A 148 -15.11 7.59 0.67
CA LEU A 148 -14.54 8.86 1.13
C LEU A 148 -15.61 9.87 1.53
N ALA A 149 -16.72 9.93 0.79
CA ALA A 149 -17.86 10.79 1.11
C ALA A 149 -18.53 10.45 2.47
N THR A 150 -18.32 9.25 3.01
CA THR A 150 -18.78 8.88 4.36
C THR A 150 -17.87 9.36 5.49
N LEU A 151 -16.67 9.85 5.16
CA LEU A 151 -15.68 10.27 6.13
C LEU A 151 -15.73 11.80 6.30
N ASN A 152 -15.49 12.25 7.53
CA ASN A 152 -15.47 13.69 7.84
C ASN A 152 -14.10 14.30 7.49
N ASP A 153 -14.07 15.59 7.15
CA ASP A 153 -12.83 16.39 6.98
C ASP A 153 -11.82 15.81 5.96
N VAL A 154 -12.30 15.16 4.90
CA VAL A 154 -11.45 14.59 3.82
C VAL A 154 -11.73 15.16 2.43
N VAL A 155 -12.39 16.31 2.34
CA VAL A 155 -12.64 16.97 1.04
C VAL A 155 -11.31 17.21 0.31
N GLY A 156 -11.24 16.81 -0.96
CA GLY A 156 -10.05 16.88 -1.80
C GLY A 156 -9.03 15.75 -1.59
N PHE A 157 -9.32 14.76 -0.72
CA PHE A 157 -8.42 13.62 -0.52
C PHE A 157 -8.52 12.59 -1.65
N ASP A 158 -9.64 12.54 -2.37
CA ASP A 158 -9.83 11.77 -3.60
C ASP A 158 -8.79 12.10 -4.67
N VAL A 159 -8.45 13.38 -4.83
CA VAL A 159 -7.41 13.83 -5.78
C VAL A 159 -6.02 13.30 -5.38
N ILE A 160 -5.73 13.29 -4.06
CA ILE A 160 -4.51 12.69 -3.53
C ILE A 160 -4.49 11.19 -3.80
N VAL A 161 -5.59 10.47 -3.52
CA VAL A 161 -5.71 9.04 -3.80
C VAL A 161 -5.48 8.73 -5.29
N GLU A 162 -6.04 9.56 -6.17
CA GLU A 162 -5.83 9.45 -7.61
C GLU A 162 -4.36 9.66 -7.99
N GLN A 163 -3.68 10.64 -7.40
CA GLN A 163 -2.27 10.91 -7.63
C GLN A 163 -1.37 9.78 -7.14
N GLU A 164 -1.60 9.29 -5.92
CA GLU A 164 -0.73 8.33 -5.24
C GLU A 164 -0.79 6.93 -5.86
N SER A 165 -1.94 6.51 -6.38
CA SER A 165 -2.10 5.12 -6.84
C SER A 165 -3.08 4.90 -7.97
N LYS A 166 -3.74 5.96 -8.48
CA LYS A 166 -4.85 5.84 -9.43
C LYS A 166 -5.96 4.93 -8.91
N PHE A 167 -6.32 5.10 -7.62
CA PHE A 167 -7.32 4.29 -6.91
C PHE A 167 -7.00 2.79 -6.84
N LYS A 168 -5.72 2.40 -6.90
CA LYS A 168 -5.32 1.00 -6.79
C LYS A 168 -4.72 0.70 -5.43
N ASN A 169 -5.19 -0.36 -4.79
CA ASN A 169 -4.54 -0.92 -3.61
C ASN A 169 -3.63 -2.11 -3.96
N PHE A 170 -4.01 -2.87 -4.99
CA PHE A 170 -3.33 -4.08 -5.46
C PHE A 170 -2.76 -3.87 -6.86
N ILE A 171 -1.62 -4.48 -7.17
CA ILE A 171 -1.10 -4.47 -8.54
C ILE A 171 -1.80 -5.54 -9.37
N ASP A 172 -2.17 -5.21 -10.60
CA ASP A 172 -2.92 -6.12 -11.47
C ASP A 172 -2.11 -7.37 -11.87
N PHE A 173 -0.78 -7.35 -11.70
CA PHE A 173 0.10 -8.46 -12.07
C PHE A 173 -0.09 -9.70 -11.18
N ASP A 174 -0.17 -9.52 -9.87
CA ASP A 174 -0.22 -10.62 -8.90
C ASP A 174 -1.34 -10.48 -7.86
N ASP A 175 -2.13 -9.40 -7.92
CA ASP A 175 -3.23 -9.10 -7.00
C ASP A 175 -2.76 -8.97 -5.53
N GLU A 176 -1.48 -8.68 -5.27
CA GLU A 176 -0.95 -8.33 -3.93
C GLU A 176 -0.85 -6.81 -3.75
N PRO A 177 -0.85 -6.28 -2.52
CA PRO A 177 -0.78 -4.85 -2.26
C PRO A 177 0.37 -4.15 -2.99
N ILE A 178 0.15 -2.91 -3.41
CA ILE A 178 1.20 -2.04 -3.92
C ILE A 178 2.17 -1.71 -2.78
N VAL A 179 3.46 -1.86 -3.04
CA VAL A 179 4.53 -1.53 -2.09
C VAL A 179 5.56 -0.68 -2.83
N ALA A 180 5.69 0.58 -2.43
CA ALA A 180 6.68 1.48 -2.98
C ALA A 180 8.07 1.29 -2.35
N PHE A 181 9.09 1.79 -3.04
CA PHE A 181 10.49 1.62 -2.63
C PHE A 181 10.82 2.38 -1.34
N ASP A 182 10.05 3.41 -1.01
CA ASP A 182 10.13 4.25 0.18
C ASP A 182 9.27 3.74 1.35
N ASN A 183 8.70 2.53 1.21
CA ASN A 183 7.81 1.89 2.17
C ASN A 183 6.38 2.45 2.22
N GLY A 184 5.92 3.14 1.18
CA GLY A 184 4.49 3.40 0.98
C GLY A 184 3.71 2.13 0.64
N TYR A 185 2.51 1.95 1.21
CA TYR A 185 1.64 0.81 0.92
C TYR A 185 0.26 1.23 0.43
N GLY A 186 -0.21 0.50 -0.58
CA GLY A 186 -1.60 0.53 -1.03
C GLY A 186 -2.03 1.87 -1.61
N MET A 187 -3.33 2.11 -1.53
CA MET A 187 -4.01 3.19 -2.25
C MET A 187 -3.58 4.60 -1.86
N THR A 188 -3.23 4.82 -0.60
CA THR A 188 -2.84 6.13 -0.06
C THR A 188 -1.33 6.23 0.19
N GLN A 189 -0.55 5.23 -0.23
CA GLN A 189 0.90 5.16 0.00
C GLN A 189 1.27 5.39 1.49
N LEU A 190 0.59 4.70 2.42
CA LEU A 190 0.88 4.81 3.85
C LEU A 190 2.32 4.41 4.17
N THR A 191 3.10 5.36 4.68
CA THR A 191 4.55 5.19 4.94
C THR A 191 4.92 5.32 6.42
N SER A 192 4.39 6.35 7.11
CA SER A 192 4.76 6.64 8.50
C SER A 192 3.54 7.06 9.35
N PRO A 193 3.18 6.33 10.41
CA PRO A 193 3.82 5.08 10.85
C PRO A 193 3.66 3.96 9.80
N ALA A 194 4.56 2.98 9.83
CA ALA A 194 4.49 1.84 8.93
C ALA A 194 3.14 1.13 9.08
N PRO A 195 2.47 0.76 7.98
CA PRO A 195 1.11 0.22 8.04
C PRO A 195 1.06 -1.14 8.73
N THR A 196 -0.08 -1.41 9.35
CA THR A 196 -0.43 -2.74 9.87
C THR A 196 -0.71 -3.71 8.73
N TYR A 197 -0.79 -5.01 9.05
CA TYR A 197 -1.07 -6.03 8.04
C TYR A 197 -2.43 -5.81 7.35
N THR A 198 -3.45 -5.50 8.15
CA THR A 198 -4.80 -5.18 7.65
C THR A 198 -4.82 -3.92 6.80
N GLN A 199 -4.07 -2.87 7.18
CA GLN A 199 -3.98 -1.64 6.37
C GLN A 199 -3.29 -1.84 5.02
N ALA A 200 -2.46 -2.88 4.86
CA ALA A 200 -1.91 -3.23 3.55
C ALA A 200 -2.93 -3.96 2.67
N TRP A 201 -3.72 -4.87 3.26
CA TRP A 201 -4.61 -5.78 2.52
C TRP A 201 -6.08 -5.35 2.42
N SER A 202 -6.55 -4.42 3.24
CA SER A 202 -7.89 -3.83 3.12
C SER A 202 -7.77 -2.41 2.60
N TRP A 203 -8.29 -2.16 1.41
CA TRP A 203 -8.28 -0.82 0.83
C TRP A 203 -9.07 0.18 1.71
N LYS A 204 -10.12 -0.26 2.39
CA LYS A 204 -10.86 0.58 3.35
C LYS A 204 -10.02 0.94 4.57
N GLU A 205 -9.29 -0.02 5.14
CA GLU A 205 -8.38 0.27 6.27
C GLU A 205 -7.17 1.11 5.84
N ASN A 206 -6.72 0.94 4.59
CA ASN A 206 -5.70 1.81 3.98
C ASN A 206 -6.22 3.26 3.88
N ILE A 207 -7.43 3.45 3.30
CA ILE A 207 -8.09 4.75 3.22
C ILE A 207 -8.31 5.34 4.62
N ASN A 208 -8.79 4.58 5.59
CA ASN A 208 -8.97 5.05 6.97
C ASN A 208 -7.66 5.54 7.59
N GLY A 209 -6.55 4.86 7.33
CA GLY A 209 -5.22 5.31 7.74
C GLY A 209 -4.82 6.61 7.05
N GLY A 210 -4.99 6.70 5.73
CA GLY A 210 -4.64 7.87 4.93
C GLY A 210 -5.50 9.09 5.26
N SER A 211 -6.80 8.90 5.46
CA SER A 211 -7.74 9.93 5.88
C SER A 211 -7.37 10.55 7.23
N LYS A 212 -6.93 9.74 8.21
CA LYS A 212 -6.44 10.28 9.49
C LYS A 212 -5.19 11.15 9.31
N LEU A 213 -4.28 10.75 8.43
CA LEU A 213 -3.10 11.57 8.10
C LEU A 213 -3.53 12.86 7.40
N TYR A 214 -4.43 12.78 6.42
CA TYR A 214 -4.95 13.93 5.68
C TYR A 214 -5.67 14.92 6.61
N GLN A 215 -6.52 14.43 7.52
CA GLN A 215 -7.18 15.24 8.54
C GLN A 215 -6.16 15.97 9.43
N ASN A 216 -5.07 15.31 9.83
CA ASN A 216 -3.99 15.97 10.56
C ASN A 216 -3.32 17.06 9.72
N LYS A 217 -3.06 16.82 8.43
CA LYS A 217 -2.52 17.83 7.52
C LYS A 217 -3.45 19.01 7.32
N GLN A 218 -4.75 18.76 7.24
CA GLN A 218 -5.76 19.81 7.16
C GLN A 218 -5.83 20.60 8.47
N LYS A 219 -5.71 19.95 9.63
CA LYS A 219 -5.63 20.64 10.93
C LYS A 219 -4.39 21.54 11.02
N GLU A 220 -3.23 21.06 10.58
CA GLU A 220 -2.00 21.85 10.48
C GLU A 220 -2.20 23.06 9.55
N ALA A 221 -2.85 22.86 8.39
CA ALA A 221 -3.18 23.93 7.44
C ALA A 221 -4.13 24.97 8.04
N LYS A 222 -5.23 24.55 8.68
CA LYS A 222 -6.18 25.43 9.39
C LYS A 222 -5.46 26.29 10.43
N GLY A 223 -4.57 25.68 11.22
CA GLY A 223 -3.78 26.39 12.24
C GLY A 223 -2.80 27.41 11.65
N TYR A 224 -2.14 27.07 10.53
CA TYR A 224 -1.22 27.97 9.85
C TYR A 224 -1.94 29.14 9.18
N LEU A 225 -2.98 28.86 8.40
CA LEU A 225 -3.74 29.87 7.65
C LEU A 225 -4.56 30.79 8.57
N GLY A 226 -5.01 30.26 9.72
CA GLY A 226 -5.74 31.03 10.73
C GLY A 226 -4.85 31.77 11.73
N ALA A 227 -3.52 31.67 11.61
CA ALA A 227 -2.60 32.34 12.52
C ALA A 227 -2.85 33.86 12.53
N GLN A 228 -2.71 34.48 13.71
CA GLN A 228 -2.96 35.92 13.88
C GLN A 228 -4.37 36.39 13.46
N ASN A 229 -5.37 35.50 13.58
CA ASN A 229 -6.77 35.77 13.19
C ASN A 229 -6.94 36.10 11.69
N ARG A 230 -6.05 35.61 10.84
CA ARG A 230 -6.15 35.76 9.39
C ARG A 230 -7.28 34.90 8.83
N THR A 231 -7.96 35.42 7.82
CA THR A 231 -8.99 34.68 7.07
C THR A 231 -8.37 33.96 5.88
N TYR A 232 -9.00 32.87 5.45
CA TYR A 232 -8.57 32.09 4.29
C TYR A 232 -9.77 31.46 3.60
N THR A 233 -9.63 31.13 2.31
CA THR A 233 -10.65 30.47 1.50
C THR A 233 -10.53 28.94 1.61
N ASN A 234 -11.58 28.23 1.16
CA ASN A 234 -11.54 26.77 1.07
C ASN A 234 -10.46 26.28 0.09
N ASP A 235 -10.23 27.00 -1.01
CA ASP A 235 -9.18 26.65 -1.96
C ASP A 235 -7.78 26.82 -1.34
N GLN A 236 -7.57 27.87 -0.55
CA GLN A 236 -6.31 28.05 0.19
C GLN A 236 -6.10 26.91 1.18
N LEU A 237 -7.15 26.50 1.91
CA LEU A 237 -7.08 25.35 2.82
C LEU A 237 -6.74 24.05 2.07
N LYS A 238 -7.37 23.81 0.91
CA LYS A 238 -7.14 22.64 0.06
C LYS A 238 -5.68 22.56 -0.39
N LEU A 239 -5.18 23.61 -1.05
CA LEU A 239 -3.81 23.69 -1.56
C LEU A 239 -2.77 23.61 -0.44
N GLU A 240 -3.02 24.25 0.70
CA GLU A 240 -2.14 24.17 1.87
C GLU A 240 -2.11 22.74 2.46
N THR A 241 -3.25 22.05 2.47
CA THR A 241 -3.35 20.65 2.91
C THR A 241 -2.58 19.72 1.98
N TRP A 242 -2.74 19.88 0.66
CA TRP A 242 -2.03 19.09 -0.35
C TRP A 242 -0.52 19.33 -0.32
N SER A 243 -0.09 20.57 -0.15
CA SER A 243 1.33 20.86 0.04
C SER A 243 1.88 20.18 1.28
N ARG A 244 1.13 20.16 2.39
CA ARG A 244 1.56 19.49 3.63
C ARG A 244 1.55 17.97 3.56
N TRP A 245 0.75 17.39 2.67
CA TRP A 245 0.76 15.96 2.39
C TRP A 245 2.14 15.52 1.85
N ASN A 246 2.66 16.22 0.84
CA ASN A 246 3.98 15.92 0.27
C ASN A 246 5.13 16.52 1.10
N GLY A 247 4.93 17.71 1.68
CA GLY A 247 5.84 18.35 2.62
C GLY A 247 6.04 19.85 2.37
N GLY A 248 5.75 20.67 3.38
CA GLY A 248 5.94 22.13 3.36
C GLY A 248 4.62 22.91 3.28
N SER A 249 4.71 24.23 3.44
CA SER A 249 3.57 25.15 3.30
C SER A 249 3.45 25.68 1.88
N TYR A 250 2.21 25.81 1.39
CA TYR A 250 1.92 26.31 0.06
C TYR A 250 1.91 27.84 0.02
N HIS A 251 1.30 28.45 1.03
CA HIS A 251 1.11 29.88 1.10
C HIS A 251 2.16 30.57 1.96
N VAL A 252 2.36 31.85 1.67
CA VAL A 252 3.00 32.83 2.55
C VAL A 252 2.06 34.02 2.72
N TRP A 253 2.15 34.71 3.84
CA TRP A 253 1.36 35.91 4.07
C TRP A 253 2.01 37.11 3.43
N ASP A 254 1.29 37.81 2.56
CA ASP A 254 1.74 39.08 2.00
C ASP A 254 1.13 40.25 2.78
N GLU A 255 1.99 40.95 3.54
CA GLU A 255 1.59 42.11 4.34
C GLU A 255 1.09 43.29 3.49
N LYS A 256 1.50 43.37 2.21
CA LYS A 256 1.08 44.48 1.33
C LYS A 256 -0.37 44.32 0.88
N SER A 257 -0.75 43.12 0.47
CA SER A 257 -2.13 42.80 0.07
C SER A 257 -3.01 42.32 1.23
N ASN A 258 -2.43 42.11 2.42
CA ASN A 258 -3.11 41.56 3.59
C ASN A 258 -3.83 40.23 3.25
N SER A 259 -3.12 39.35 2.53
CA SER A 259 -3.69 38.12 1.99
C SER A 259 -2.69 36.96 1.94
N TRP A 260 -3.21 35.73 1.94
CA TRP A 260 -2.41 34.54 1.67
C TRP A 260 -2.16 34.40 0.16
N VAL A 261 -0.88 34.33 -0.22
CA VAL A 261 -0.45 34.18 -1.61
C VAL A 261 0.39 32.91 -1.78
N ARG A 262 0.40 32.32 -2.98
CA ARG A 262 1.30 31.21 -3.32
C ARG A 262 2.74 31.60 -2.97
N ASN A 263 3.49 30.69 -2.35
CA ASN A 263 4.89 30.90 -2.03
C ASN A 263 5.72 31.13 -3.31
N GLY A 264 6.07 32.39 -3.57
CA GLY A 264 6.82 32.81 -4.76
C GLY A 264 8.31 32.47 -4.71
N ASP A 265 8.84 32.07 -3.55
CA ASP A 265 10.23 31.65 -3.40
C ASP A 265 10.51 30.29 -4.06
N ILE A 266 9.46 29.55 -4.42
CA ILE A 266 9.56 28.25 -5.07
C ILE A 266 9.14 28.35 -6.54
N THR A 267 10.10 28.13 -7.43
CA THR A 267 9.86 27.83 -8.86
C THR A 267 9.75 26.33 -9.06
N CYS A 268 8.68 25.87 -9.69
CA CYS A 268 8.42 24.46 -9.90
C CYS A 268 8.90 23.97 -11.27
N ASP A 269 9.39 22.74 -11.33
CA ASP A 269 9.69 22.07 -12.59
C ASP A 269 8.41 21.46 -13.15
N SER A 270 7.81 22.11 -14.15
CA SER A 270 6.55 21.71 -14.79
C SER A 270 6.59 20.33 -15.43
N LYS A 271 7.79 19.77 -15.65
CA LYS A 271 8.00 18.44 -16.24
C LYS A 271 8.06 17.34 -15.17
N THR A 272 7.83 17.69 -13.91
CA THR A 272 7.88 16.78 -12.76
C THR A 272 6.64 16.94 -11.90
N GLY A 273 6.41 16.00 -10.97
CA GLY A 273 5.26 16.05 -10.08
C GLY A 273 5.47 16.85 -8.79
N ASN A 274 6.72 17.04 -8.32
CA ASN A 274 6.97 17.67 -7.02
C ASN A 274 8.38 18.27 -6.85
N ILE A 275 9.15 18.43 -7.94
CA ILE A 275 10.48 19.02 -7.88
C ILE A 275 10.39 20.52 -8.12
N GLY A 276 11.15 21.29 -7.34
CA GLY A 276 11.30 22.72 -7.54
C GLY A 276 12.60 23.27 -6.94
N TRP A 277 12.79 24.57 -7.15
CA TRP A 277 13.96 25.31 -6.71
C TRP A 277 13.56 26.42 -5.75
N ASP A 278 14.34 26.53 -4.68
CA ASP A 278 14.29 27.66 -3.78
C ASP A 278 15.09 28.81 -4.39
N MET A 279 14.40 29.86 -4.81
CA MET A 279 14.93 31.02 -5.52
C MET A 279 15.63 32.01 -4.59
N THR A 280 15.50 31.85 -3.27
CA THR A 280 16.28 32.62 -2.29
C THR A 280 17.74 32.18 -2.22
N ARG A 281 18.06 30.99 -2.75
CA ARG A 281 19.44 30.50 -2.83
C ARG A 281 20.17 31.17 -3.99
N ASP A 282 21.36 31.70 -3.73
CA ASP A 282 22.21 32.34 -4.75
C ASP A 282 22.43 31.49 -6.01
N VAL A 283 22.53 30.16 -5.85
CA VAL A 283 22.74 29.23 -6.96
C VAL A 283 21.55 29.14 -7.92
N ASN A 284 20.35 29.55 -7.49
CA ASN A 284 19.11 29.49 -8.24
C ASN A 284 18.60 30.89 -8.63
N SER A 285 18.93 31.92 -7.85
CA SER A 285 18.46 33.28 -8.05
C SER A 285 18.70 33.81 -9.48
N GLY A 286 17.68 34.46 -10.04
CA GLY A 286 17.71 35.05 -11.39
C GLY A 286 17.63 34.05 -12.55
N LYS A 287 17.55 32.75 -12.29
CA LYS A 287 17.43 31.72 -13.33
C LYS A 287 15.98 31.43 -13.68
N THR A 288 15.75 31.12 -14.94
CA THR A 288 14.47 30.62 -15.46
C THR A 288 14.28 29.13 -15.16
N GLU A 289 13.03 28.65 -15.20
CA GLU A 289 12.72 27.23 -15.07
C GLU A 289 13.50 26.37 -16.07
N ASP A 290 13.55 26.77 -17.34
CA ASP A 290 14.26 26.01 -18.39
C ASP A 290 15.77 25.90 -18.11
N GLU A 291 16.40 26.97 -17.61
CA GLU A 291 17.81 26.94 -17.23
C GLU A 291 18.07 25.99 -16.05
N LEU A 292 17.18 26.02 -15.05
CA LEU A 292 17.27 25.18 -13.85
C LEU A 292 17.01 23.71 -14.19
N HIS A 293 15.96 23.42 -14.95
CA HIS A 293 15.63 22.07 -15.43
C HIS A 293 16.78 21.50 -16.26
N LYS A 294 17.31 22.27 -17.21
CA LYS A 294 18.45 21.82 -18.04
C LYS A 294 19.68 21.50 -17.20
N ARG A 295 19.92 22.25 -16.11
CA ARG A 295 21.04 22.03 -15.19
C ARG A 295 20.88 20.74 -14.38
N ASP A 296 19.68 20.46 -13.89
CA ASP A 296 19.47 19.49 -12.81
C ASP A 296 18.75 18.19 -13.23
N LYS A 297 18.09 18.12 -14.40
CA LYS A 297 17.25 16.98 -14.82
C LYS A 297 17.95 15.61 -14.78
N ASP A 298 19.25 15.58 -15.03
CA ASP A 298 20.03 14.34 -15.07
C ASP A 298 20.29 13.80 -13.64
N GLU A 299 20.19 14.65 -12.62
CA GLU A 299 20.28 14.26 -11.21
C GLU A 299 19.01 13.58 -10.70
N TYR A 300 17.84 13.80 -11.31
CA TYR A 300 16.56 13.32 -10.73
C TYR A 300 16.49 11.81 -10.56
N LYS A 301 17.12 11.06 -11.48
CA LYS A 301 17.17 9.59 -11.42
C LYS A 301 18.11 9.07 -10.34
N ASN A 302 19.21 9.79 -10.10
CA ASN A 302 20.24 9.43 -9.14
C ASN A 302 20.57 10.67 -8.31
N PRO A 303 19.66 11.05 -7.40
CA PRO A 303 19.74 12.35 -6.76
C PRO A 303 20.96 12.41 -5.83
N PRO A 304 21.69 13.55 -5.81
CA PRO A 304 22.74 13.75 -4.84
C PRO A 304 22.16 13.79 -3.43
N THR A 305 23.06 13.78 -2.44
CA THR A 305 22.66 13.94 -1.03
C THR A 305 21.85 15.23 -0.87
N SER A 306 20.93 15.25 0.11
CA SER A 306 20.05 16.40 0.32
C SER A 306 20.81 17.71 0.55
N LYS A 307 22.04 17.65 1.08
CA LYS A 307 22.89 18.83 1.33
C LYS A 307 23.47 19.43 0.05
N ASP A 308 23.82 18.60 -0.91
CA ASP A 308 24.47 19.03 -2.15
C ASP A 308 23.47 19.41 -3.25
N ARG A 309 22.20 19.08 -3.03
CA ARG A 309 21.14 19.27 -4.00
C ARG A 309 20.77 20.75 -4.17
N LYS A 310 20.64 21.18 -5.43
CA LYS A 310 20.26 22.57 -5.78
C LYS A 310 18.74 22.74 -5.92
N TRP A 311 18.04 21.64 -6.15
CA TRP A 311 16.59 21.48 -6.17
C TRP A 311 16.09 20.78 -4.90
N LYS A 312 14.78 20.71 -4.71
CA LYS A 312 14.16 19.95 -3.61
C LYS A 312 12.82 19.34 -4.03
N TYR A 313 12.42 18.29 -3.35
CA TYR A 313 11.01 17.88 -3.34
C TYR A 313 10.22 18.86 -2.48
N THR A 314 9.06 19.31 -2.97
CA THR A 314 8.29 20.34 -2.27
C THR A 314 6.80 20.23 -2.51
N GLY A 315 6.05 20.43 -1.42
CA GLY A 315 4.61 20.50 -1.40
C GLY A 315 4.01 21.59 -2.27
N VAL A 316 4.70 22.72 -2.50
CA VAL A 316 4.22 23.78 -3.40
C VAL A 316 4.03 23.20 -4.81
N CYS A 317 5.07 22.56 -5.35
CA CYS A 317 5.04 21.98 -6.69
C CYS A 317 4.14 20.75 -6.77
N TYR A 318 4.06 19.97 -5.69
CA TYR A 318 3.10 18.87 -5.61
C TYR A 318 1.65 19.37 -5.70
N ALA A 319 1.29 20.40 -4.92
CA ALA A 319 -0.05 20.96 -4.94
C ALA A 319 -0.37 21.61 -6.29
N ASP A 320 0.57 22.35 -6.90
CA ASP A 320 0.41 22.90 -8.26
C ASP A 320 0.14 21.79 -9.28
N HIS A 321 0.93 20.71 -9.24
CA HIS A 321 0.79 19.57 -10.15
C HIS A 321 -0.56 18.87 -9.98
N VAL A 322 -0.96 18.60 -8.74
CA VAL A 322 -2.21 17.91 -8.42
C VAL A 322 -3.43 18.75 -8.79
N GLU A 323 -3.38 20.08 -8.61
CA GLU A 323 -4.46 20.99 -9.04
C GLU A 323 -4.60 21.06 -10.57
N SER A 324 -3.50 20.86 -11.30
CA SER A 324 -3.47 20.98 -12.77
C SER A 324 -3.87 19.71 -13.54
N ASN A 325 -4.00 18.57 -12.84
CA ASN A 325 -4.33 17.26 -13.42
C ASN A 325 -5.82 16.95 -13.28
#